data_AF-A0A5N5XV75-F1
#
_entry.id   AF-A0A5N5XV75-F1
#
_cell.length_a   1.000
_cell.length_b   1.000
_cell.length_c   1.000
_cell.angle_alpha   90.00
_cell.angle_beta   90.00
_cell.angle_gamma   90.00
#
_symmetry.space_group_name_H-M   'P 1'
#
loop_
_entity.id
_entity.type
_entity.pdbx_description
1 polymer ?
#
loop_
_entity_poly.entity_id
_entity_poly.type
_entity_poly.pdbx_seq_one_letter_code
_entity_poly.pdbx_strand_id
1 'polypeptide(L)'
;MFFCINLDKTKDYIISVSGGIDSMVLLDFLYHQNYKLKVVHFNHSVRKDSIKDKNLVYDYCLKKNIDFHYFKLNLNYEEGNFQNKARILRLEKLKQVALQYKTKYLLTAHHLDDLSETIFLKILRGSSLLGYSGMQDSCLYEDFILLKPFLYTEKKKIIEYANINKILFIEDYTNKQNIYFRNQIRNQVIPFFKESRNFLKNIKKFHFQIKEIYSFIRQNTLFFLQKQKFSHMLDLKYFLSLNIAIQKDIIVFLLENKKINLNFVFINNIIKCLNNKNKASIILNLEPNYVLIKEYRYFYIEKKTKILKNKNLDKKNPILHLSPNKFLISFCCIIEKIYYDVKNFYPPFILRKRASGDILKFNFGTQKLKKFFINKKIVYQERDNIYIVSDKMNNIIWIPKLYINKTLGKDNFIYLGIQYN
;
A
#
# COMPACT_ATOMS: atom_id res chain seq x y z
N MET A 1 7.99 37.65 -4.53
CA MET A 1 7.65 36.26 -4.92
C MET A 1 7.32 35.49 -3.65
N PHE A 2 6.16 34.82 -3.55
CA PHE A 2 5.75 34.18 -2.30
C PHE A 2 6.24 32.73 -2.25
N PHE A 3 7.10 32.46 -1.28
CA PHE A 3 7.63 31.16 -0.96
C PHE A 3 6.59 30.38 -0.17
N CYS A 4 6.19 29.18 -0.60
CA CYS A 4 5.19 28.41 0.14
C CYS A 4 5.75 27.51 1.24
N ILE A 5 7.07 27.39 1.36
CA ILE A 5 7.76 26.46 2.26
C ILE A 5 8.92 27.17 2.97
N ASN A 6 8.98 27.17 4.30
CA ASN A 6 10.16 27.72 4.97
C ASN A 6 11.37 26.79 4.79
N LEU A 7 12.46 27.29 4.19
CA LEU A 7 13.70 26.54 3.99
C LEU A 7 14.76 26.95 5.03
N ASP A 8 15.49 25.98 5.53
CA ASP A 8 16.58 26.17 6.49
C ASP A 8 17.90 26.43 5.74
N LYS A 9 18.45 27.64 5.88
CA LYS A 9 19.69 28.06 5.21
C LYS A 9 20.92 27.25 5.62
N THR A 10 20.87 26.51 6.73
CA THR A 10 21.99 25.68 7.18
C THR A 10 22.13 24.39 6.37
N LYS A 11 21.05 23.95 5.71
CA LYS A 11 20.97 22.69 4.97
C LYS A 11 21.39 22.85 3.51
N ASP A 12 21.91 21.76 2.94
CA ASP A 12 22.14 21.63 1.50
C ASP A 12 20.87 21.19 0.78
N TYR A 13 20.63 21.73 -0.41
CA TYR A 13 19.48 21.40 -1.25
C TYR A 13 19.91 20.96 -2.64
N ILE A 14 19.37 19.82 -3.10
CA ILE A 14 19.54 19.37 -4.48
C ILE A 14 18.42 19.95 -5.32
N ILE A 15 18.73 20.75 -6.33
CA ILE A 15 17.74 21.35 -7.24
C ILE A 15 17.80 20.72 -8.63
N SER A 16 16.65 20.25 -9.12
CA SER A 16 16.53 19.74 -10.49
C SER A 16 16.30 20.91 -11.47
N VAL A 17 17.24 21.14 -12.38
CA VAL A 17 17.19 22.26 -13.33
C VAL A 17 17.13 21.73 -14.77
N SER A 18 16.08 22.08 -15.51
CA SER A 18 15.90 21.65 -16.90
C SER A 18 16.43 22.63 -17.94
N GLY A 19 16.82 23.85 -17.53
CA GLY A 19 17.19 24.95 -18.43
C GLY A 19 15.99 25.80 -18.87
N GLY A 20 14.77 25.37 -18.54
CA GLY A 20 13.55 26.17 -18.74
C GLY A 20 13.37 27.25 -17.68
N ILE A 21 12.54 28.25 -18.02
CA ILE A 21 12.31 29.46 -17.22
C ILE A 21 12.01 29.17 -15.74
N ASP A 22 11.14 28.20 -15.44
CA ASP A 22 10.72 27.92 -14.06
C ASP A 22 11.90 27.49 -13.19
N SER A 23 12.71 26.57 -13.74
CA SER A 23 13.84 26.01 -13.03
C SER A 23 15.00 26.99 -12.89
N MET A 24 15.23 27.83 -13.91
CA MET A 24 16.25 28.87 -13.87
C MET A 24 15.88 29.98 -12.88
N VAL A 25 14.61 30.41 -12.88
CA VAL A 25 14.10 31.37 -11.89
C VAL A 25 14.19 30.81 -10.47
N LEU A 26 13.88 29.53 -10.26
CA LEU A 26 13.99 28.92 -8.94
C LEU A 26 15.45 28.90 -8.46
N LEU A 27 16.37 28.51 -9.34
CA LEU A 27 17.80 28.48 -9.05
C LEU A 27 18.31 29.88 -8.69
N ASP A 28 18.04 30.86 -9.54
CA ASP A 28 18.48 32.24 -9.38
C ASP A 28 17.92 32.90 -8.12
N PHE A 29 16.62 32.75 -7.91
CA PHE A 29 15.96 33.25 -6.72
C PHE A 29 16.57 32.68 -5.44
N LEU A 30 16.79 31.35 -5.37
CA LEU A 30 17.37 30.72 -4.18
C LEU A 30 18.84 31.08 -3.97
N TYR A 31 19.60 31.21 -5.05
CA TYR A 31 20.98 31.66 -4.98
C TYR A 31 21.08 33.05 -4.33
N HIS A 32 20.25 34.00 -4.79
CA HIS A 32 20.20 35.36 -4.24
C HIS A 32 19.72 35.43 -2.77
N GLN A 33 19.08 34.38 -2.27
CA GLN A 33 18.69 34.27 -0.86
C GLN A 33 19.73 33.57 0.03
N ASN A 34 20.90 33.25 -0.53
CA ASN A 34 22.04 32.57 0.12
C ASN A 34 21.72 31.16 0.63
N TYR A 35 20.93 30.38 -0.12
CA TYR A 35 20.77 28.95 0.15
C TYR A 35 21.94 28.13 -0.41
N LYS A 36 22.30 27.04 0.27
CA LYS A 36 23.32 26.10 -0.22
C LYS A 36 22.69 25.15 -1.25
N LEU A 37 23.03 25.36 -2.52
CA LEU A 37 22.41 24.65 -3.64
C LEU A 37 23.42 23.73 -4.33
N LYS A 38 22.93 22.59 -4.80
CA LYS A 38 23.63 21.66 -5.71
C LYS A 38 22.71 21.38 -6.88
N VAL A 39 23.16 21.68 -8.10
CA VAL A 39 22.32 21.62 -9.30
C VAL A 39 22.45 20.26 -9.96
N VAL A 40 21.31 19.68 -10.35
CA VAL A 40 21.23 18.45 -11.15
C VAL A 40 20.47 18.73 -12.43
N HIS A 41 21.11 18.49 -13.57
CA HIS A 41 20.52 18.58 -14.90
C HIS A 41 20.39 17.21 -15.57
N PHE A 42 19.25 16.97 -16.21
CA PHE A 42 18.95 15.73 -16.90
C PHE A 42 18.82 15.95 -18.40
N ASN A 43 19.63 15.24 -19.18
CA ASN A 43 19.47 15.18 -20.63
C ASN A 43 18.73 13.89 -21.01
N HIS A 44 17.53 14.03 -21.58
CA HIS A 44 16.70 12.92 -22.03
C HIS A 44 17.08 12.38 -23.43
N SER A 45 18.08 12.97 -24.08
CA SER A 45 18.57 12.62 -25.44
C SER A 45 17.48 12.63 -26.53
N VAL A 46 16.36 13.33 -26.30
CA VAL A 46 15.23 13.44 -27.25
C VAL A 46 15.51 14.51 -28.33
N ARG A 47 16.29 15.54 -28.00
CA ARG A 47 16.45 16.77 -28.80
C ARG A 47 17.92 17.04 -29.13
N LYS A 48 18.19 17.52 -30.36
CA LYS A 48 19.50 18.04 -30.77
C LYS A 48 19.93 19.27 -29.96
N ASP A 49 18.98 20.08 -29.47
CA ASP A 49 19.25 21.26 -28.63
C ASP A 49 19.56 20.97 -27.16
N SER A 50 19.51 19.70 -26.73
CA SER A 50 19.79 19.33 -25.33
C SER A 50 21.21 19.69 -24.84
N ILE A 51 22.15 19.90 -25.77
CA ILE A 51 23.50 20.37 -25.47
C ILE A 51 23.48 21.86 -25.09
N LYS A 52 22.63 22.68 -25.73
CA LYS A 52 22.46 24.10 -25.38
C LYS A 52 21.84 24.25 -23.99
N ASP A 53 20.83 23.43 -23.68
CA ASP A 53 20.19 23.38 -22.36
C ASP A 53 21.23 23.10 -21.26
N LYS A 54 22.09 22.09 -21.48
CA LYS A 54 23.20 21.77 -20.57
C LYS A 54 24.16 22.96 -20.41
N ASN A 55 24.65 23.52 -21.51
CA ASN A 55 25.68 24.55 -21.47
C ASN A 55 25.17 25.81 -20.76
N LEU A 56 23.92 26.23 -20.99
CA LEU A 56 23.31 27.35 -20.29
C LEU A 56 23.32 27.16 -18.77
N VAL A 57 22.88 25.99 -18.29
CA VAL A 57 22.82 25.70 -16.85
C VAL A 57 24.24 25.58 -16.28
N TYR A 58 25.15 24.93 -17.00
CA TYR A 58 26.54 24.76 -16.60
C TYR A 58 27.25 26.11 -16.44
N ASP A 59 27.14 26.99 -17.44
CA ASP A 59 27.76 28.32 -17.43
C ASP A 59 27.20 29.19 -16.29
N TYR A 60 25.90 29.08 -16.02
CA TYR A 60 25.27 29.74 -14.88
C TYR A 60 25.87 29.24 -13.56
N CYS A 61 25.99 27.93 -13.38
CA CYS A 61 26.53 27.32 -12.16
C CYS A 61 28.00 27.67 -11.96
N LEU A 62 28.81 27.64 -13.02
CA LEU A 62 30.22 28.03 -12.98
C LEU A 62 30.40 29.48 -12.53
N LYS A 63 29.66 30.43 -13.13
CA LYS A 63 29.74 31.86 -12.78
C LYS A 63 29.38 32.16 -11.33
N LYS A 64 28.54 31.31 -10.73
CA LYS A 64 28.02 31.47 -9.36
C LYS A 64 28.68 30.52 -8.34
N ASN A 65 29.69 29.76 -8.77
CA ASN A 65 30.37 28.76 -7.96
C ASN A 65 29.42 27.74 -7.29
N ILE A 66 28.48 27.21 -8.07
CA ILE A 66 27.50 26.21 -7.64
C ILE A 66 27.88 24.85 -8.22
N ASP A 67 27.94 23.80 -7.39
CA ASP A 67 28.23 22.45 -7.89
C ASP A 67 27.16 22.00 -8.89
N PHE A 68 27.62 21.48 -10.03
CA PHE A 68 26.77 21.05 -11.14
C PHE A 68 26.95 19.56 -11.43
N HIS A 69 25.84 18.83 -11.48
CA HIS A 69 25.77 17.40 -11.78
C HIS A 69 24.97 17.17 -13.05
N TYR A 70 25.53 16.41 -13.98
CA TYR A 70 24.92 16.13 -15.27
C TYR A 70 24.68 14.64 -15.45
N PHE A 71 23.46 14.27 -15.79
CA PHE A 71 23.10 12.89 -16.13
C PHE A 71 22.46 12.82 -17.51
N LYS A 72 23.00 11.95 -18.36
CA LYS A 72 22.37 11.53 -19.60
C LYS A 72 21.48 10.32 -19.32
N LEU A 73 20.19 10.44 -19.60
CA LEU A 73 19.22 9.37 -19.46
C LEU A 73 19.03 8.72 -20.83
N ASN A 74 19.52 7.48 -20.97
CA ASN A 74 19.29 6.65 -22.14
C ASN A 74 18.03 5.82 -21.88
N LEU A 75 16.94 6.13 -22.55
CA LEU A 75 15.68 5.39 -22.46
C LEU A 75 15.30 4.88 -23.84
N ASN A 76 14.98 3.59 -23.96
CA ASN A 76 14.41 3.03 -25.17
C ASN A 76 12.94 3.50 -25.31
N TYR A 77 12.61 4.11 -26.45
CA TYR A 77 11.32 4.75 -26.70
C TYR A 77 10.18 3.78 -27.04
N GLU A 78 10.48 2.51 -27.30
CA GLU A 78 9.52 1.53 -27.83
C GLU A 78 8.59 0.93 -26.75
N GLU A 79 8.94 1.04 -25.48
CA GLU A 79 8.09 0.54 -24.41
C GLU A 79 7.18 1.66 -23.89
N GLY A 80 5.86 1.48 -24.05
CA GLY A 80 4.86 2.38 -23.46
C GLY A 80 5.16 2.74 -22.00
N ASN A 81 4.71 3.92 -21.57
CA ASN A 81 4.95 4.51 -20.23
C ASN A 81 6.30 5.24 -20.04
N PHE A 82 6.93 5.72 -21.12
CA PHE A 82 8.19 6.49 -21.13
C PHE A 82 8.25 7.62 -20.09
N GLN A 83 7.23 8.47 -19.97
CA GLN A 83 7.23 9.60 -19.02
C GLN A 83 7.34 9.15 -17.57
N ASN A 84 6.70 8.04 -17.21
CA ASN A 84 6.80 7.48 -15.87
C ASN A 84 8.17 6.87 -15.62
N LYS A 85 8.75 6.14 -16.59
CA LYS A 85 10.12 5.60 -16.51
C LYS A 85 11.16 6.73 -16.37
N ALA A 86 11.06 7.77 -17.20
CA ALA A 86 11.91 8.96 -17.12
C ALA A 86 11.78 9.69 -15.78
N ARG A 87 10.57 9.75 -15.21
CA ARG A 87 10.35 10.33 -13.88
C ARG A 87 11.01 9.49 -12.78
N ILE A 88 10.90 8.17 -12.84
CA ILE A 88 11.52 7.25 -11.85
C ILE A 88 13.05 7.39 -11.90
N LEU A 89 13.65 7.30 -13.09
CA LEU A 89 15.11 7.42 -13.23
C LEU A 89 15.64 8.78 -12.75
N ARG A 90 14.93 9.88 -13.04
CA ARG A 90 15.30 11.21 -12.51
C ARG A 90 15.31 11.22 -10.99
N LEU A 91 14.30 10.63 -10.36
CA LEU A 91 14.24 10.55 -8.89
C LEU A 91 15.40 9.71 -8.34
N GLU A 92 15.72 8.57 -8.94
CA GLU A 92 16.86 7.74 -8.52
C GLU A 92 18.20 8.50 -8.62
N LYS A 93 18.42 9.23 -9.70
CA LYS A 93 19.63 10.05 -9.86
C LYS A 93 19.68 11.24 -8.91
N LEU A 94 18.55 11.90 -8.64
CA LEU A 94 18.48 12.92 -7.60
C LEU A 94 18.84 12.36 -6.22
N LYS A 95 18.38 11.15 -5.89
CA LYS A 95 18.75 10.47 -4.64
C LYS A 95 20.25 10.18 -4.57
N GLN A 96 20.85 9.69 -5.65
CA GLN A 96 22.27 9.41 -5.72
C GLN A 96 23.11 10.65 -5.33
N VAL A 97 22.77 11.81 -5.90
CA VAL A 97 23.44 13.08 -5.57
C VAL A 97 23.12 13.51 -4.13
N ALA A 98 21.87 13.40 -3.70
CA ALA A 98 21.48 13.77 -2.33
C ALA A 98 22.24 12.97 -1.25
N LEU A 99 22.50 11.67 -1.48
CA LEU A 99 23.34 10.84 -0.61
C LEU A 99 24.78 11.33 -0.55
N GLN A 100 25.37 11.73 -1.70
CA GLN A 100 26.73 12.26 -1.76
C GLN A 100 26.91 13.51 -0.88
N TYR A 101 25.91 14.40 -0.87
CA TYR A 101 25.93 15.63 -0.07
C TYR A 101 25.25 15.49 1.30
N LYS A 102 24.91 14.26 1.72
CA LYS A 102 24.28 13.98 3.03
C LYS A 102 23.03 14.83 3.29
N THR A 103 22.25 15.10 2.23
CA THR A 103 20.98 15.83 2.34
C THR A 103 19.80 14.94 1.95
N LYS A 104 18.63 15.27 2.48
CA LYS A 104 17.36 14.64 2.13
C LYS A 104 16.47 15.55 1.28
N TYR A 105 16.87 16.80 1.04
CA TYR A 105 15.99 17.81 0.46
C TYR A 105 16.21 17.95 -1.04
N LEU A 106 15.16 17.65 -1.80
CA LEU A 106 15.11 17.77 -3.26
C LEU A 106 14.15 18.89 -3.66
N LEU A 107 14.55 19.78 -4.55
CA LEU A 107 13.77 20.92 -5.02
C LEU A 107 13.37 20.77 -6.48
N THR A 108 12.12 21.14 -6.79
CA THR A 108 11.62 21.24 -8.16
C THR A 108 10.80 22.51 -8.35
N ALA A 109 10.83 23.07 -9.55
CA ALA A 109 10.19 24.35 -9.88
C ALA A 109 8.73 24.23 -10.34
N HIS A 110 7.98 23.28 -9.78
CA HIS A 110 6.56 23.17 -10.08
C HIS A 110 5.81 24.38 -9.54
N HIS A 111 4.87 24.90 -10.32
CA HIS A 111 4.13 26.13 -10.02
C HIS A 111 2.60 25.93 -9.98
N LEU A 112 1.84 27.01 -9.73
CA LEU A 112 0.38 26.94 -9.56
C LEU A 112 -0.34 26.45 -10.82
N ASP A 113 0.15 26.80 -12.00
CA ASP A 113 -0.42 26.29 -13.25
C ASP A 113 -0.15 24.78 -13.43
N ASP A 114 0.99 24.25 -12.98
CA ASP A 114 1.22 22.80 -12.98
C ASP A 114 0.27 22.09 -11.98
N LEU A 115 -0.04 22.76 -10.87
CA LEU A 115 -1.02 22.25 -9.90
C LEU A 115 -2.40 22.16 -10.55
N SER A 116 -2.84 23.19 -11.28
CA SER A 116 -4.13 23.14 -11.98
C SER A 116 -4.15 22.02 -13.02
N GLU A 117 -3.12 21.89 -13.86
CA GLU A 117 -2.98 20.76 -14.80
C GLU A 117 -3.12 19.41 -14.10
N THR A 118 -2.42 19.25 -12.97
CA THR A 118 -2.44 17.99 -12.23
C THR A 118 -3.82 17.69 -11.67
N ILE A 119 -4.55 18.70 -11.16
CA ILE A 119 -5.91 18.52 -10.65
C ILE A 119 -6.84 18.04 -11.77
N PHE A 120 -6.83 18.69 -12.94
CA PHE A 120 -7.67 18.26 -14.08
C PHE A 120 -7.30 16.85 -14.56
N LEU A 121 -6.01 16.54 -14.68
CA LEU A 121 -5.55 15.18 -15.03
C LEU A 121 -6.06 14.13 -14.03
N LYS A 122 -6.07 14.46 -12.74
CA LYS A 122 -6.49 13.56 -11.67
C LYS A 122 -8.00 13.38 -11.61
N ILE A 123 -8.77 14.42 -11.92
CA ILE A 123 -10.23 14.34 -12.08
C ILE A 123 -10.58 13.40 -13.23
N LEU A 124 -9.98 13.62 -14.41
CA LEU A 124 -10.29 12.84 -15.61
C LEU A 124 -9.91 11.35 -15.50
N ARG A 125 -8.84 11.04 -14.76
CA ARG A 125 -8.40 9.65 -14.53
C ARG A 125 -9.09 8.97 -13.36
N GLY A 126 -9.76 9.74 -12.50
CA GLY A 126 -10.13 9.30 -11.15
C GLY A 126 -8.91 9.18 -10.23
N SER A 127 -9.02 9.64 -8.99
CA SER A 127 -7.91 9.60 -8.02
C SER A 127 -8.40 9.67 -6.57
N SER A 128 -7.59 9.24 -5.60
CA SER A 128 -7.85 9.38 -4.15
C SER A 128 -8.21 10.83 -3.78
N LEU A 129 -8.87 11.02 -2.63
CA LEU A 129 -9.23 12.35 -2.14
C LEU A 129 -8.01 13.29 -2.13
N LEU A 130 -6.89 12.84 -1.54
CA LEU A 130 -5.64 13.60 -1.60
C LEU A 130 -5.16 13.81 -3.03
N GLY A 131 -5.26 12.81 -3.91
CA GLY A 131 -4.84 12.95 -5.29
C GLY A 131 -5.66 13.96 -6.09
N TYR A 132 -6.95 14.19 -5.76
CA TYR A 132 -7.74 15.27 -6.34
C TYR A 132 -7.26 16.66 -5.92
N SER A 133 -6.62 16.80 -4.75
CA SER A 133 -5.96 18.07 -4.40
C SER A 133 -4.75 18.37 -5.30
N GLY A 134 -4.29 17.41 -6.11
CA GLY A 134 -3.15 17.58 -7.00
C GLY A 134 -1.81 17.37 -6.30
N MET A 135 -0.81 18.17 -6.68
CA MET A 135 0.53 18.08 -6.10
C MET A 135 0.58 18.69 -4.69
N GLN A 136 1.38 18.09 -3.81
CA GLN A 136 1.69 18.66 -2.50
C GLN A 136 2.99 19.48 -2.57
N ASP A 137 3.06 20.53 -1.75
CA ASP A 137 4.21 21.41 -1.55
C ASP A 137 5.42 20.63 -1.05
N SER A 138 5.19 19.69 -0.14
CA SER A 138 6.18 18.73 0.34
C SER A 138 5.65 17.29 0.20
N CYS A 139 6.53 16.36 -0.15
CA CYS A 139 6.19 14.94 -0.24
C CYS A 139 7.39 14.09 0.17
N LEU A 140 7.16 13.13 1.08
CA LEU A 140 8.14 12.13 1.43
C LEU A 140 8.16 11.04 0.36
N TYR A 141 9.34 10.77 -0.20
CA TYR A 141 9.58 9.71 -1.16
C TYR A 141 10.74 8.86 -0.66
N GLU A 142 10.40 7.74 -0.04
CA GLU A 142 11.33 6.93 0.77
C GLU A 142 11.96 7.82 1.86
N ASP A 143 13.28 7.99 1.87
CA ASP A 143 13.99 8.77 2.88
C ASP A 143 14.20 10.25 2.48
N PHE A 144 13.69 10.66 1.32
CA PHE A 144 13.90 11.98 0.74
C PHE A 144 12.63 12.83 0.74
N ILE A 145 12.81 14.14 0.89
CA ILE A 145 11.72 15.13 0.92
C ILE A 145 11.78 15.95 -0.36
N LEU A 146 10.77 15.78 -1.21
CA LEU A 146 10.58 16.55 -2.43
C LEU A 146 9.78 17.82 -2.12
N LEU A 147 10.43 18.97 -2.26
CA LEU A 147 9.91 20.29 -2.01
C LEU A 147 9.62 21.04 -3.32
N LYS A 148 8.51 21.79 -3.35
CA LYS A 148 8.05 22.59 -4.50
C LYS A 148 7.80 24.04 -4.09
N PRO A 149 8.86 24.86 -3.91
CA PRO A 149 8.76 26.23 -3.41
C PRO A 149 7.79 27.14 -4.17
N PHE A 150 7.65 26.93 -5.47
CA PHE A 150 6.81 27.75 -6.34
C PHE A 150 5.40 27.21 -6.51
N LEU A 151 4.99 26.14 -5.83
CA LEU A 151 3.72 25.45 -6.10
C LEU A 151 2.50 26.37 -6.03
N TYR A 152 2.56 27.44 -5.22
CA TYR A 152 1.48 28.42 -5.06
C TYR A 152 1.76 29.77 -5.73
N THR A 153 2.81 29.84 -6.56
CA THR A 153 3.17 30.99 -7.38
C THR A 153 2.67 30.78 -8.80
N GLU A 154 2.05 31.83 -9.36
CA GLU A 154 1.56 31.82 -10.75
C GLU A 154 2.71 31.92 -11.74
N LYS A 155 2.58 31.22 -12.88
CA LYS A 155 3.55 31.27 -13.98
C LYS A 155 3.85 32.71 -14.44
N LYS A 156 2.84 33.59 -14.43
CA LYS A 156 3.01 35.01 -14.79
C LYS A 156 4.07 35.71 -13.93
N LYS A 157 4.05 35.49 -12.61
CA LYS A 157 5.03 36.08 -11.68
C LYS A 157 6.44 35.52 -11.86
N ILE A 158 6.55 34.26 -12.28
CA ILE A 158 7.83 33.63 -12.62
C ILE A 158 8.42 34.31 -13.87
N ILE A 159 7.59 34.55 -14.90
CA ILE A 159 8.00 35.25 -16.12
C ILE A 159 8.41 36.70 -15.81
N GLU A 160 7.61 37.43 -15.02
CA GLU A 160 7.94 38.80 -14.59
C GLU A 160 9.29 38.86 -13.88
N TYR A 161 9.56 37.93 -12.97
CA TYR A 161 10.86 37.84 -12.28
C TYR A 161 12.01 37.55 -13.24
N ALA A 162 11.82 36.62 -14.20
CA ALA A 162 12.83 36.31 -15.20
C ALA A 162 13.19 37.55 -16.04
N ASN A 163 12.19 38.33 -16.44
CA ASN A 163 12.37 39.53 -17.25
C ASN A 163 13.08 40.64 -16.47
N ILE A 164 12.67 40.90 -15.22
CA ILE A 164 13.27 41.93 -14.36
C ILE A 164 14.76 41.62 -14.10
N ASN A 165 15.09 40.37 -13.80
CA ASN A 165 16.46 39.95 -13.47
C ASN A 165 17.26 39.49 -14.71
N LYS A 166 16.68 39.63 -15.91
CA LYS A 166 17.31 39.25 -17.21
C LYS A 166 17.88 37.83 -17.21
N ILE A 167 17.11 36.88 -16.66
CA ILE A 167 17.54 35.48 -16.54
C ILE A 167 17.50 34.82 -17.91
N LEU A 168 18.61 34.20 -18.30
CA LEU A 168 18.67 33.40 -19.52
C LEU A 168 17.99 32.05 -19.28
N PHE A 169 17.13 31.66 -20.21
CA PHE A 169 16.46 30.36 -20.22
C PHE A 169 16.19 29.90 -21.66
N ILE A 170 15.96 28.60 -21.85
CA ILE A 170 15.57 28.03 -23.14
C ILE A 170 14.13 27.53 -23.07
N GLU A 171 13.30 27.94 -24.02
CA GLU A 171 11.95 27.40 -24.17
C GLU A 171 11.96 26.08 -24.93
N ASP A 172 11.37 25.06 -24.32
CA ASP A 172 11.18 23.76 -24.98
C ASP A 172 10.00 23.83 -25.95
N TYR A 173 10.29 23.79 -27.26
CA TYR A 173 9.29 23.82 -28.33
C TYR A 173 8.29 22.65 -28.27
N THR A 174 8.66 21.52 -27.65
CA THR A 174 7.76 20.37 -27.52
C THR A 174 6.59 20.64 -26.58
N ASN A 175 6.68 21.65 -25.70
CA ASN A 175 5.56 22.09 -24.87
C ASN A 175 4.40 22.65 -25.70
N LYS A 176 4.69 23.15 -26.91
CA LYS A 176 3.66 23.65 -27.85
C LYS A 176 2.94 22.51 -28.58
N GLN A 177 3.47 21.29 -28.52
CA GLN A 177 2.89 20.12 -29.19
C GLN A 177 1.86 19.41 -28.29
N ASN A 178 0.72 19.03 -28.88
CA ASN A 178 -0.38 18.36 -28.19
C ASN A 178 -0.28 16.82 -28.19
N ILE A 179 0.94 16.28 -28.31
CA ILE A 179 1.20 14.83 -28.36
C ILE A 179 0.78 14.16 -27.04
N TYR A 180 1.07 14.81 -25.90
CA TYR A 180 0.75 14.27 -24.59
C TYR A 180 -0.55 14.87 -24.05
N PHE A 181 -1.37 14.05 -23.39
CA PHE A 181 -2.62 14.49 -22.77
C PHE A 181 -2.44 15.65 -21.78
N ARG A 182 -1.31 15.69 -21.07
CA ARG A 182 -0.94 16.84 -20.22
C ARG A 182 -0.78 18.13 -21.01
N ASN A 183 -0.15 18.07 -22.19
CA ASN A 183 0.02 19.23 -23.06
C ASN A 183 -1.33 19.68 -23.65
N GLN A 184 -2.22 18.74 -23.98
CA GLN A 184 -3.59 19.08 -24.41
C GLN A 184 -4.33 19.88 -23.33
N ILE A 185 -4.28 19.44 -22.06
CA ILE A 185 -4.88 20.21 -20.95
C ILE A 185 -4.24 21.60 -20.81
N ARG A 186 -2.91 21.68 -20.89
CA ARG A 186 -2.16 22.95 -20.79
C ARG A 186 -2.50 23.93 -21.92
N ASN A 187 -2.60 23.44 -23.16
CA ASN A 187 -2.67 24.27 -24.35
C ASN A 187 -4.10 24.57 -24.79
N GLN A 188 -5.06 23.71 -24.45
CA GLN A 188 -6.46 23.84 -24.92
C GLN A 188 -7.45 24.11 -23.79
N VAL A 189 -7.31 23.42 -22.64
CA VAL A 189 -8.32 23.48 -21.56
C VAL A 189 -8.05 24.62 -20.59
N ILE A 190 -6.82 24.71 -20.06
CA ILE A 190 -6.46 25.72 -19.06
C ILE A 190 -6.58 27.16 -19.59
N PRO A 191 -6.16 27.49 -20.83
CA PRO A 191 -6.27 28.84 -21.36
C PRO A 191 -7.72 29.34 -21.37
N PHE A 192 -8.67 28.49 -21.78
CA PHE A 192 -10.10 28.79 -21.75
C PHE A 192 -10.57 29.21 -20.34
N PHE A 193 -10.18 28.47 -19.29
CA PHE A 193 -10.58 28.83 -17.93
C PHE A 193 -9.86 30.07 -17.37
N LYS A 194 -8.64 30.35 -17.84
CA LYS A 194 -7.86 31.53 -17.42
C LYS A 194 -8.45 32.84 -17.89
N GLU A 195 -9.35 32.83 -18.88
CA GLU A 195 -10.15 34.03 -19.24
C GLU A 195 -10.98 34.51 -18.05
N SER A 196 -11.37 33.61 -17.14
CA SER A 196 -11.97 34.00 -15.87
C SER A 196 -10.91 34.53 -14.90
N ARG A 197 -11.11 35.75 -14.39
CA ARG A 197 -10.16 36.46 -13.51
C ARG A 197 -9.77 35.72 -12.22
N ASN A 198 -10.55 34.72 -11.79
CA ASN A 198 -10.39 34.05 -10.49
C ASN A 198 -9.98 32.57 -10.58
N PHE A 199 -9.73 32.02 -11.78
CA PHE A 199 -9.51 30.59 -11.96
C PHE A 199 -8.38 30.02 -11.08
N LEU A 200 -7.16 30.55 -11.19
CA LEU A 200 -6.01 30.03 -10.42
C LEU A 200 -6.17 30.24 -8.90
N LYS A 201 -6.83 31.33 -8.50
CA LYS A 201 -7.19 31.59 -7.09
C LYS A 201 -8.16 30.52 -6.57
N ASN A 202 -9.16 30.15 -7.37
CA ASN A 202 -10.13 29.12 -7.02
C ASN A 202 -9.49 27.72 -7.01
N ILE A 203 -8.59 27.41 -7.93
CA ILE A 203 -7.79 26.18 -7.91
C ILE A 203 -6.99 26.06 -6.61
N LYS A 204 -6.31 27.14 -6.22
CA LYS A 204 -5.56 27.19 -4.96
C LYS A 204 -6.46 26.98 -3.75
N LYS A 205 -7.65 27.62 -3.71
CA LYS A 205 -8.65 27.42 -2.64
C LYS A 205 -9.13 25.97 -2.59
N PHE A 206 -9.48 25.38 -3.74
CA PHE A 206 -9.88 23.99 -3.85
C PHE A 206 -8.80 23.03 -3.34
N HIS A 207 -7.53 23.23 -3.76
CA HIS A 207 -6.40 22.45 -3.27
C HIS A 207 -6.32 22.45 -1.74
N PHE A 208 -6.37 23.62 -1.10
CA PHE A 208 -6.27 23.72 0.35
C PHE A 208 -7.45 23.09 1.09
N GLN A 209 -8.68 23.30 0.62
CA GLN A 209 -9.87 22.70 1.25
C GLN A 209 -9.80 21.17 1.24
N ILE A 210 -9.43 20.57 0.10
CA ILE A 210 -9.28 19.12 0.01
C ILE A 210 -8.12 18.62 0.89
N LYS A 211 -7.00 19.35 0.94
CA LYS A 211 -5.85 19.02 1.80
C LYS A 211 -6.22 19.06 3.29
N GLU A 212 -7.00 20.04 3.71
CA GLU A 212 -7.49 20.20 5.08
C GLU A 212 -8.42 19.05 5.48
N ILE A 213 -9.42 18.76 4.65
CA ILE A 213 -10.34 17.62 4.87
C ILE A 213 -9.57 16.31 4.95
N TYR A 214 -8.62 16.10 4.03
CA TYR A 214 -7.81 14.89 4.04
C TYR A 214 -6.92 14.80 5.30
N SER A 215 -6.34 15.92 5.75
CA SER A 215 -5.55 15.96 6.99
C SER A 215 -6.39 15.52 8.19
N PHE A 216 -7.61 16.03 8.31
CA PHE A 216 -8.55 15.61 9.36
C PHE A 216 -8.87 14.11 9.29
N ILE A 217 -9.17 13.58 8.09
CA ILE A 217 -9.42 12.15 7.91
C ILE A 217 -8.19 11.32 8.31
N ARG A 218 -7.00 11.72 7.84
CA ARG A 218 -5.74 11.02 8.12
C ARG A 218 -5.37 11.04 9.59
N GLN A 219 -5.62 12.13 10.30
CA GLN A 219 -5.42 12.22 11.76
C GLN A 219 -6.32 11.22 12.49
N ASN A 220 -7.59 11.10 12.10
CA ASN A 220 -8.50 10.11 12.67
C ASN A 220 -8.08 8.67 12.38
N THR A 221 -7.57 8.41 11.16
CA THR A 221 -6.95 7.12 10.79
C THR A 221 -5.78 6.78 11.73
N LEU A 222 -4.85 7.71 11.92
CA LEU A 222 -3.70 7.50 12.80
C LEU A 222 -4.11 7.28 14.26
N PHE A 223 -5.09 8.04 14.75
CA PHE A 223 -5.64 7.88 16.10
C PHE A 223 -6.28 6.50 16.31
N PHE A 224 -7.06 6.02 15.33
CA PHE A 224 -7.61 4.67 15.35
C PHE A 224 -6.50 3.62 15.45
N LEU A 225 -5.45 3.74 14.62
CA LEU A 225 -4.35 2.78 14.60
C LEU A 225 -3.52 2.80 15.90
N GLN A 226 -3.27 3.97 16.47
CA GLN A 226 -2.55 4.11 17.74
C GLN A 226 -3.30 3.44 18.91
N LYS A 227 -4.63 3.52 18.92
CA LYS A 227 -5.47 2.87 19.95
C LYS A 227 -5.48 1.34 19.88
N GLN A 228 -5.15 0.77 18.71
CA GLN A 228 -5.15 -0.68 18.47
C GLN A 228 -3.82 -1.36 18.85
N LYS A 229 -3.01 -0.74 19.72
CA LYS A 229 -1.66 -1.15 20.19
C LYS A 229 -1.28 -2.62 19.90
N PHE A 230 -0.21 -2.79 19.13
CA PHE A 230 0.65 -3.98 19.00
C PHE A 230 0.10 -5.29 18.37
N SER A 231 -1.18 -5.42 18.05
CA SER A 231 -1.59 -6.54 17.21
C SER A 231 -1.50 -6.16 15.73
N HIS A 232 -0.94 -7.04 14.89
CA HIS A 232 -1.12 -6.97 13.43
C HIS A 232 -2.61 -6.94 13.01
N MET A 233 -3.49 -7.25 13.97
CA MET A 233 -4.94 -7.36 13.92
C MET A 233 -5.65 -6.08 14.38
N LEU A 234 -6.64 -5.66 13.62
CA LEU A 234 -7.47 -4.48 13.88
C LEU A 234 -8.89 -4.92 14.29
N ASP A 235 -9.46 -4.33 15.34
CA ASP A 235 -10.83 -4.63 15.79
C ASP A 235 -11.86 -4.18 14.74
N LEU A 236 -12.61 -5.15 14.20
CA LEU A 236 -13.62 -4.96 13.17
C LEU A 236 -14.84 -4.17 13.68
N LYS A 237 -15.26 -4.37 14.94
CA LYS A 237 -16.41 -3.66 15.50
C LYS A 237 -16.09 -2.18 15.62
N TYR A 238 -14.89 -1.85 16.10
CA TYR A 238 -14.46 -0.45 16.19
C TYR A 238 -14.29 0.15 14.79
N PHE A 239 -13.64 -0.55 13.86
CA PHE A 239 -13.51 -0.10 12.46
C PHE A 239 -14.86 0.21 11.80
N LEU A 240 -15.85 -0.69 11.92
CA LEU A 240 -17.17 -0.51 11.31
C LEU A 240 -17.99 0.62 11.96
N SER A 241 -17.65 1.05 13.18
CA SER A 241 -18.30 2.18 13.84
C SER A 241 -17.81 3.55 13.33
N LEU A 242 -16.70 3.59 12.59
CA LEU A 242 -16.14 4.83 12.04
C LEU A 242 -16.91 5.30 10.80
N ASN A 243 -16.80 6.58 10.47
CA ASN A 243 -17.30 7.12 9.21
C ASN A 243 -16.64 6.42 8.00
N ILE A 244 -17.41 6.22 6.92
CA ILE A 244 -16.94 5.55 5.70
C ILE A 244 -15.69 6.19 5.09
N ALA A 245 -15.51 7.51 5.21
CA ALA A 245 -14.33 8.22 4.73
C ALA A 245 -13.06 7.78 5.48
N ILE A 246 -13.17 7.62 6.81
CA ILE A 246 -12.08 7.14 7.67
C ILE A 246 -11.83 5.66 7.42
N GLN A 247 -12.88 4.84 7.27
CA GLN A 247 -12.72 3.43 6.91
C GLN A 247 -11.94 3.26 5.60
N LYS A 248 -12.28 4.05 4.57
CA LYS A 248 -11.56 4.08 3.29
C LYS A 248 -10.09 4.48 3.48
N ASP A 249 -9.82 5.55 4.21
CA ASP A 249 -8.45 6.01 4.43
C ASP A 249 -7.61 5.03 5.26
N ILE A 250 -8.19 4.33 6.25
CA ILE A 250 -7.52 3.24 6.97
C ILE A 250 -7.07 2.15 5.98
N ILE A 251 -7.97 1.69 5.10
CA ILE A 251 -7.61 0.67 4.09
C ILE A 251 -6.53 1.21 3.15
N VAL A 252 -6.65 2.45 2.67
CA VAL A 252 -5.63 3.09 1.83
C VAL A 252 -4.28 3.12 2.55
N PHE A 253 -4.23 3.59 3.80
CA PHE A 253 -3.02 3.66 4.61
C PHE A 253 -2.35 2.30 4.80
N LEU A 254 -3.14 1.24 5.07
CA LEU A 254 -2.63 -0.12 5.21
C LEU A 254 -2.04 -0.65 3.90
N LEU A 255 -2.64 -0.34 2.75
CA LEU A 255 -2.15 -0.74 1.43
C LEU A 255 -0.90 0.06 1.03
N GLU A 256 -0.87 1.38 1.29
CA GLU A 256 0.27 2.27 1.07
C GLU A 256 1.52 1.77 1.81
N ASN A 257 1.38 1.40 3.09
CA ASN A 257 2.47 0.85 3.90
C ASN A 257 3.03 -0.49 3.38
N LYS A 258 2.23 -1.22 2.59
CA LYS A 258 2.65 -2.48 1.95
C LYS A 258 3.06 -2.28 0.48
N LYS A 259 3.05 -1.04 -0.02
CA LYS A 259 3.31 -0.69 -1.43
C LYS A 259 2.39 -1.44 -2.41
N ILE A 260 1.14 -1.70 -2.02
CA ILE A 260 0.13 -2.36 -2.86
C ILE A 260 -0.59 -1.32 -3.71
N ASN A 261 -0.90 -1.64 -4.97
CA ASN A 261 -1.57 -0.71 -5.87
C ASN A 261 -2.98 -0.34 -5.37
N LEU A 262 -3.32 0.95 -5.48
CA LEU A 262 -4.58 1.48 -5.00
C LEU A 262 -5.61 1.51 -6.13
N ASN A 263 -6.67 0.71 -6.00
CA ASN A 263 -7.84 0.76 -6.88
C ASN A 263 -9.09 1.03 -6.04
N PHE A 264 -9.86 2.06 -6.41
CA PHE A 264 -11.07 2.42 -5.67
C PHE A 264 -12.16 1.36 -5.63
N VAL A 265 -12.38 0.69 -6.76
CA VAL A 265 -13.34 -0.42 -6.83
C VAL A 265 -12.91 -1.50 -5.85
N PHE A 266 -11.60 -1.75 -5.79
CA PHE A 266 -11.00 -2.72 -4.89
C PHE A 266 -11.15 -2.33 -3.41
N ILE A 267 -10.87 -1.07 -3.05
CA ILE A 267 -11.04 -0.56 -1.68
C ILE A 267 -12.51 -0.69 -1.23
N ASN A 268 -13.46 -0.32 -2.10
CA ASN A 268 -14.88 -0.47 -1.80
C ASN A 268 -15.27 -1.94 -1.61
N ASN A 269 -14.70 -2.85 -2.41
CA ASN A 269 -14.93 -4.29 -2.26
C ASN A 269 -14.37 -4.83 -0.93
N ILE A 270 -13.19 -4.38 -0.50
CA ILE A 270 -12.62 -4.74 0.81
C ILE A 270 -13.58 -4.34 1.93
N ILE A 271 -14.07 -3.09 1.93
CA ILE A 271 -15.00 -2.61 2.96
C ILE A 271 -16.30 -3.41 2.96
N LYS A 272 -16.86 -3.69 1.77
CA LYS A 272 -18.06 -4.54 1.63
C LYS A 272 -17.84 -5.93 2.23
N CYS A 273 -16.68 -6.55 1.99
CA CYS A 273 -16.35 -7.84 2.57
C CYS A 273 -16.16 -7.78 4.09
N LEU A 274 -15.50 -6.74 4.61
CA LEU A 274 -15.36 -6.53 6.05
C LEU A 274 -16.71 -6.38 6.74
N ASN A 275 -17.66 -5.66 6.11
CA ASN A 275 -19.01 -5.45 6.64
C ASN A 275 -19.95 -6.68 6.47
N ASN A 276 -19.52 -7.75 5.77
CA ASN A 276 -20.38 -8.91 5.56
C ASN A 276 -20.61 -9.71 6.86
N LYS A 277 -21.78 -9.54 7.50
CA LYS A 277 -22.15 -10.22 8.76
C LYS A 277 -22.33 -11.73 8.62
N ASN A 278 -22.64 -12.23 7.42
CA ASN A 278 -22.91 -13.66 7.18
C ASN A 278 -21.63 -14.48 7.08
N LYS A 279 -20.49 -13.84 6.80
CA LYS A 279 -19.18 -14.49 6.67
C LYS A 279 -18.25 -13.98 7.78
N ALA A 280 -18.20 -14.74 8.88
CA ALA A 280 -17.34 -14.45 10.03
C ALA A 280 -15.84 -14.57 9.70
N SER A 281 -15.46 -15.41 8.73
CA SER A 281 -14.08 -15.56 8.26
C SER A 281 -13.98 -15.37 6.75
N ILE A 282 -13.14 -14.45 6.27
CA ILE A 282 -12.95 -14.16 4.84
C ILE A 282 -11.45 -13.96 4.57
N ILE A 283 -10.97 -14.49 3.45
CA ILE A 283 -9.63 -14.21 2.92
C ILE A 283 -9.81 -13.55 1.55
N LEU A 284 -9.20 -12.39 1.36
CA LEU A 284 -9.18 -11.65 0.11
C LEU A 284 -7.74 -11.50 -0.37
N ASN A 285 -7.49 -11.79 -1.65
CA ASN A 285 -6.17 -11.59 -2.24
C ASN A 285 -5.92 -10.11 -2.54
N LEU A 286 -4.81 -9.57 -2.03
CA LEU A 286 -4.35 -8.19 -2.24
C LEU A 286 -3.05 -8.20 -3.07
N GLU A 287 -3.15 -8.50 -4.37
CA GLU A 287 -2.00 -8.65 -5.30
C GLU A 287 -0.97 -9.73 -4.86
N PRO A 288 0.04 -10.14 -5.66
CA PRO A 288 0.46 -11.55 -5.69
C PRO A 288 0.98 -12.08 -4.35
N ASN A 289 1.47 -11.21 -3.47
CA ASN A 289 2.15 -11.59 -2.23
C ASN A 289 1.37 -11.33 -0.94
N TYR A 290 0.22 -10.62 -0.96
CA TYR A 290 -0.52 -10.28 0.26
C TYR A 290 -1.96 -10.79 0.24
N VAL A 291 -2.52 -10.98 1.43
CA VAL A 291 -3.94 -11.25 1.65
C VAL A 291 -4.47 -10.39 2.79
N LEU A 292 -5.73 -9.99 2.67
CA LEU A 292 -6.51 -9.47 3.78
C LEU A 292 -7.31 -10.61 4.40
N ILE A 293 -7.14 -10.77 5.70
CA ILE A 293 -7.82 -11.80 6.48
C ILE A 293 -8.79 -11.10 7.42
N LYS A 294 -10.05 -11.52 7.39
CA LYS A 294 -11.08 -11.20 8.37
C LYS A 294 -11.32 -12.46 9.20
N GLU A 295 -11.20 -12.36 10.51
CA GLU A 295 -11.40 -13.45 11.46
C GLU A 295 -12.24 -12.97 12.64
N TYR A 296 -13.54 -13.29 12.61
CA TYR A 296 -14.53 -12.98 13.63
C TYR A 296 -14.54 -11.48 14.01
N ARG A 297 -13.78 -11.15 15.06
CA ARG A 297 -13.69 -9.80 15.64
C ARG A 297 -12.60 -8.95 14.99
N TYR A 298 -11.68 -9.54 14.25
CA TYR A 298 -10.48 -8.84 13.78
C TYR A 298 -10.29 -8.92 12.27
N PHE A 299 -9.50 -8.01 11.72
CA PHE A 299 -8.96 -8.12 10.37
C PHE A 299 -7.51 -7.63 10.29
N TYR A 300 -6.74 -8.14 9.33
CA TYR A 300 -5.34 -7.80 9.11
C TYR A 300 -4.87 -8.10 7.70
N ILE A 301 -3.71 -7.56 7.31
CA ILE A 301 -3.05 -7.85 6.03
C ILE A 301 -1.76 -8.62 6.29
N GLU A 302 -1.59 -9.78 5.66
CA GLU A 302 -0.42 -10.64 5.86
C GLU A 302 0.18 -11.11 4.53
N LYS A 303 1.49 -11.43 4.53
CA LYS A 303 2.16 -12.04 3.37
C LYS A 303 1.72 -13.49 3.21
N LYS A 304 1.42 -13.94 1.98
CA LYS A 304 1.03 -15.33 1.68
C LYS A 304 2.04 -16.36 2.16
N THR A 305 3.34 -16.06 2.11
CA THR A 305 4.42 -16.96 2.55
C THR A 305 4.37 -17.30 4.04
N LYS A 306 3.90 -16.39 4.88
CA LYS A 306 3.79 -16.61 6.33
C LYS A 306 2.64 -17.56 6.66
N ILE A 307 1.56 -17.53 5.89
CA ILE A 307 0.43 -18.48 5.99
C ILE A 307 0.90 -19.89 5.62
N LEU A 308 1.75 -20.01 4.59
CA LEU A 308 2.32 -21.30 4.16
C LEU A 308 3.31 -21.86 5.20
N LYS A 309 4.14 -21.03 5.83
CA LYS A 309 5.06 -21.47 6.90
C LYS A 309 4.34 -21.98 8.14
N ASN A 310 3.22 -21.37 8.54
CA ASN A 310 2.39 -21.90 9.64
C ASN A 310 1.73 -23.26 9.31
N LYS A 311 1.67 -23.65 8.03
CA LYS A 311 1.22 -25.00 7.62
C LYS A 311 2.33 -26.06 7.71
N ASN A 312 3.59 -25.64 7.60
CA ASN A 312 4.76 -26.52 7.55
C ASN A 312 5.66 -26.36 8.79
N LEU A 313 5.07 -26.38 9.99
CA LEU A 313 5.85 -26.62 11.20
C LEU A 313 5.98 -28.14 11.37
N ASP A 314 7.17 -28.65 11.06
CA ASP A 314 7.60 -30.03 11.30
C ASP A 314 7.53 -30.35 12.80
N LYS A 315 6.32 -30.70 13.27
CA LYS A 315 6.15 -31.48 14.49
C LYS A 315 6.01 -32.93 14.05
N LYS A 316 6.83 -33.82 14.62
CA LYS A 316 6.66 -35.28 14.45
C LYS A 316 5.17 -35.61 14.56
N ASN A 317 4.63 -36.33 13.59
CA ASN A 317 3.20 -36.63 13.58
C ASN A 317 2.82 -37.33 14.89
N PRO A 318 1.73 -36.89 15.55
CA PRO A 318 1.25 -37.55 16.75
C PRO A 318 0.91 -39.01 16.47
N ILE A 319 1.13 -39.86 17.46
CA ILE A 319 0.85 -41.29 17.36
C ILE A 319 -0.50 -41.57 18.01
N LEU A 320 -1.35 -42.29 17.28
CA LEU A 320 -2.62 -42.79 17.80
C LEU A 320 -2.40 -44.16 18.44
N HIS A 321 -2.71 -44.24 19.73
CA HIS A 321 -2.69 -45.48 20.50
C HIS A 321 -4.11 -45.97 20.75
N LEU A 322 -4.28 -47.28 20.72
CA LEU A 322 -5.56 -47.95 20.91
C LEU A 322 -5.41 -49.05 21.95
N SER A 323 -6.29 -49.07 22.95
CA SER A 323 -6.30 -50.16 23.91
C SER A 323 -7.68 -50.40 24.51
N PRO A 324 -8.09 -51.67 24.73
CA PRO A 324 -9.27 -51.98 25.53
C PRO A 324 -9.09 -51.60 27.01
N ASN A 325 -7.84 -51.46 27.49
CA ASN A 325 -7.52 -51.11 28.86
C ASN A 325 -6.77 -49.76 28.94
N LYS A 326 -7.33 -48.82 29.71
CA LYS A 326 -6.78 -47.46 29.89
C LYS A 326 -5.31 -47.45 30.35
N PHE A 327 -4.90 -48.42 31.17
CA PHE A 327 -3.54 -48.47 31.73
C PHE A 327 -2.45 -48.59 30.66
N LEU A 328 -2.73 -49.29 29.56
CA LEU A 328 -1.76 -49.57 28.48
C LEU A 328 -1.41 -48.35 27.62
N ILE A 329 -2.11 -47.23 27.79
CA ILE A 329 -1.87 -45.98 27.04
C ILE A 329 -1.76 -44.76 27.94
N SER A 330 -1.45 -44.97 29.24
CA SER A 330 -1.39 -43.93 30.28
C SER A 330 -0.37 -42.80 30.02
N PHE A 331 0.60 -43.02 29.14
CA PHE A 331 1.59 -42.04 28.69
C PHE A 331 1.06 -41.05 27.63
N CYS A 332 -0.14 -41.25 27.09
CA CYS A 332 -0.73 -40.35 26.09
C CYS A 332 -1.19 -39.04 26.74
N CYS A 333 -0.91 -37.90 26.08
CA CYS A 333 -1.30 -36.58 26.58
C CYS A 333 -2.81 -36.34 26.56
N ILE A 334 -3.54 -37.00 25.66
CA ILE A 334 -5.00 -36.92 25.55
C ILE A 334 -5.53 -38.34 25.37
N ILE A 335 -6.42 -38.75 26.27
CA ILE A 335 -7.04 -40.08 26.25
C ILE A 335 -8.55 -39.90 26.34
N GLU A 336 -9.29 -40.61 25.50
CA GLU A 336 -10.75 -40.63 25.53
C GLU A 336 -11.30 -42.05 25.46
N LYS A 337 -12.41 -42.27 26.16
CA LYS A 337 -13.17 -43.53 26.13
C LYS A 337 -14.26 -43.44 25.08
N ILE A 338 -14.26 -44.37 24.12
CA ILE A 338 -15.23 -44.40 23.02
C ILE A 338 -16.07 -45.65 23.13
N TYR A 339 -17.38 -45.46 23.18
CA TYR A 339 -18.35 -46.55 23.19
C TYR A 339 -18.80 -46.88 21.77
N TYR A 340 -19.04 -48.17 21.49
CA TYR A 340 -19.45 -48.64 20.19
C TYR A 340 -20.22 -49.96 20.24
N ASP A 341 -21.02 -50.19 19.20
CA ASP A 341 -21.63 -51.49 18.89
C ASP A 341 -20.88 -52.10 17.71
N VAL A 342 -20.71 -53.42 17.69
CA VAL A 342 -19.89 -54.12 16.68
C VAL A 342 -20.32 -53.78 15.24
N LYS A 343 -21.61 -53.56 15.01
CA LYS A 343 -22.18 -53.20 13.69
C LYS A 343 -21.78 -51.80 13.19
N ASN A 344 -21.32 -50.93 14.08
CA ASN A 344 -21.03 -49.52 13.81
C ASN A 344 -19.53 -49.17 13.97
N PHE A 345 -18.67 -50.18 14.09
CA PHE A 345 -17.24 -50.00 14.41
C PHE A 345 -16.35 -50.65 13.34
N TYR A 346 -15.62 -49.82 12.58
CA TYR A 346 -14.91 -50.23 11.37
C TYR A 346 -13.40 -49.96 11.43
N PRO A 347 -12.60 -50.75 12.17
CA PRO A 347 -11.13 -50.59 12.18
C PRO A 347 -10.52 -50.85 10.79
N PRO A 348 -9.30 -50.33 10.49
CA PRO A 348 -8.41 -49.59 11.40
C PRO A 348 -8.82 -48.12 11.62
N PHE A 349 -8.32 -47.55 12.72
CA PHE A 349 -8.47 -46.12 13.01
C PHE A 349 -7.27 -45.35 12.51
N ILE A 350 -7.57 -44.24 11.83
CA ILE A 350 -6.58 -43.44 11.12
C ILE A 350 -6.58 -42.05 11.73
N LEU A 351 -5.39 -41.60 12.18
CA LEU A 351 -5.16 -40.22 12.56
C LEU A 351 -4.81 -39.42 11.30
N ARG A 352 -5.66 -38.47 10.92
CA ARG A 352 -5.48 -37.66 9.70
C ARG A 352 -5.82 -36.20 9.94
N LYS A 353 -5.55 -35.35 8.95
CA LYS A 353 -6.07 -33.98 8.88
C LYS A 353 -7.47 -33.98 8.25
N ARG A 354 -8.14 -32.82 8.33
CA ARG A 354 -9.46 -32.62 7.72
C ARG A 354 -9.42 -32.74 6.21
N ALA A 355 -10.45 -33.37 5.66
CA ALA A 355 -10.70 -33.48 4.23
C ALA A 355 -11.95 -32.68 3.85
N SER A 356 -12.03 -32.30 2.57
CA SER A 356 -13.23 -31.66 2.02
C SER A 356 -14.40 -32.63 2.07
N GLY A 357 -15.53 -32.20 2.65
CA GLY A 357 -16.74 -33.03 2.74
C GLY A 357 -16.91 -33.76 4.07
N ASP A 358 -15.94 -33.71 4.99
CA ASP A 358 -16.02 -34.33 6.33
C ASP A 358 -17.33 -33.94 7.07
N ILE A 359 -17.98 -34.95 7.67
CA ILE A 359 -19.26 -34.84 8.39
C ILE A 359 -19.14 -35.48 9.78
N LEU A 360 -19.72 -34.83 10.78
CA LEU A 360 -19.88 -35.31 12.15
C LEU A 360 -21.29 -35.87 12.34
N LYS A 361 -21.39 -36.98 13.06
CA LYS A 361 -22.66 -37.62 13.43
C LYS A 361 -23.02 -37.30 14.88
N PHE A 362 -24.26 -36.96 15.13
CA PHE A 362 -24.83 -36.70 16.44
C PHE A 362 -26.13 -37.50 16.57
N ASN A 363 -26.59 -37.72 17.80
CA ASN A 363 -27.85 -38.45 18.03
C ASN A 363 -29.05 -37.75 17.39
N PHE A 364 -28.96 -36.44 17.14
CA PHE A 364 -30.00 -35.62 16.53
C PHE A 364 -29.77 -35.34 15.04
N GLY A 365 -28.80 -35.98 14.39
CA GLY A 365 -28.53 -35.82 12.95
C GLY A 365 -27.06 -35.59 12.62
N THR A 366 -26.78 -34.96 11.48
CA THR A 366 -25.40 -34.79 10.99
C THR A 366 -25.03 -33.32 10.78
N GLN A 367 -23.74 -33.00 10.91
CA GLN A 367 -23.22 -31.65 10.68
C GLN A 367 -21.89 -31.70 9.92
N LYS A 368 -21.75 -30.91 8.85
CA LYS A 368 -20.45 -30.74 8.17
C LYS A 368 -19.39 -30.23 9.15
N LEU A 369 -18.20 -30.82 9.13
CA LEU A 369 -17.06 -30.44 9.99
C LEU A 369 -16.71 -28.95 9.85
N LYS A 370 -16.79 -28.41 8.63
CA LYS A 370 -16.64 -26.97 8.36
C LYS A 370 -17.60 -26.12 9.19
N LYS A 371 -18.88 -26.49 9.26
CA LYS A 371 -19.90 -25.77 10.05
C LYS A 371 -19.63 -25.93 11.55
N PHE A 372 -19.21 -27.11 11.97
CA PHE A 372 -18.85 -27.37 13.37
C PHE A 372 -17.70 -26.47 13.85
N PHE A 373 -16.60 -26.38 13.09
CA PHE A 373 -15.47 -25.49 13.42
C PHE A 373 -15.86 -24.01 13.42
N ILE A 374 -16.76 -23.58 12.52
CA ILE A 374 -17.30 -22.22 12.53
C ILE A 374 -18.06 -21.96 13.84
N ASN A 375 -18.94 -22.87 14.25
CA ASN A 375 -19.72 -22.76 15.48
C ASN A 375 -18.83 -22.71 16.73
N LYS A 376 -17.76 -23.52 16.76
CA LYS A 376 -16.76 -23.54 17.84
C LYS A 376 -15.77 -22.38 17.79
N LYS A 377 -15.92 -21.44 16.83
CA LYS A 377 -15.05 -20.26 16.66
C LYS A 377 -13.56 -20.56 16.46
N ILE A 378 -13.24 -21.71 15.85
CA ILE A 378 -11.86 -22.13 15.59
C ILE A 378 -11.29 -21.30 14.42
N VAL A 379 -10.08 -20.76 14.58
CA VAL A 379 -9.42 -19.86 13.62
C VAL A 379 -9.01 -20.63 12.35
N TYR A 380 -9.05 -20.00 11.17
CA TYR A 380 -8.84 -20.72 9.90
C TYR A 380 -7.47 -21.41 9.82
N GLN A 381 -6.43 -20.74 10.30
CA GLN A 381 -5.06 -21.25 10.32
C GLN A 381 -4.93 -22.54 11.16
N GLU A 382 -5.73 -22.67 12.22
CA GLU A 382 -5.72 -23.84 13.10
C GLU A 382 -6.51 -25.01 12.53
N ARG A 383 -7.56 -24.75 11.73
CA ARG A 383 -8.45 -25.80 11.21
C ARG A 383 -7.71 -26.85 10.40
N ASP A 384 -6.77 -26.43 9.56
CA ASP A 384 -5.96 -27.36 8.73
C ASP A 384 -4.97 -28.17 9.59
N ASN A 385 -4.65 -27.67 10.78
CA ASN A 385 -3.69 -28.28 11.69
C ASN A 385 -4.34 -29.20 12.75
N ILE A 386 -5.67 -29.23 12.87
CA ILE A 386 -6.36 -30.15 13.79
C ILE A 386 -6.28 -31.59 13.27
N TYR A 387 -5.84 -32.50 14.13
CA TYR A 387 -5.91 -33.94 13.88
C TYR A 387 -7.28 -34.50 14.22
N ILE A 388 -7.71 -35.48 13.44
CA ILE A 388 -8.98 -36.16 13.57
C ILE A 388 -8.74 -37.66 13.49
N VAL A 389 -9.49 -38.42 14.29
CA VAL A 389 -9.54 -39.88 14.18
C VAL A 389 -10.77 -40.28 13.40
N SER A 390 -10.54 -40.99 12.28
CA SER A 390 -11.58 -41.62 11.49
C SER A 390 -11.42 -43.13 11.41
N ASP A 391 -12.49 -43.83 11.09
CA ASP A 391 -12.48 -45.24 10.74
C ASP A 391 -12.10 -45.47 9.25
N LYS A 392 -12.03 -46.73 8.81
CA LYS A 392 -11.75 -47.06 7.40
C LYS A 392 -12.82 -46.58 6.42
N MET A 393 -14.03 -46.33 6.90
CA MET A 393 -15.16 -45.82 6.11
C MET A 393 -15.19 -44.28 6.09
N ASN A 394 -14.14 -43.62 6.59
CA ASN A 394 -14.04 -42.17 6.76
C ASN A 394 -15.07 -41.54 7.72
N ASN A 395 -15.74 -42.33 8.57
CA ASN A 395 -16.55 -41.78 9.64
C ASN A 395 -15.63 -41.16 10.70
N ILE A 396 -15.90 -39.91 11.08
CA ILE A 396 -15.17 -39.26 12.16
C ILE A 396 -15.68 -39.80 13.49
N ILE A 397 -14.74 -40.28 14.30
CA ILE A 397 -15.01 -40.89 15.60
C ILE A 397 -14.66 -39.94 16.72
N TRP A 398 -13.52 -39.25 16.59
CA TRP A 398 -13.02 -38.40 17.64
C TRP A 398 -12.19 -37.24 17.08
N ILE A 399 -12.46 -36.05 17.59
CA ILE A 399 -11.63 -34.86 17.43
C ILE A 399 -11.13 -34.49 18.83
N PRO A 400 -9.82 -34.60 19.10
CA PRO A 400 -9.26 -34.35 20.43
C PRO A 400 -9.72 -33.01 21.02
N LYS A 401 -10.22 -33.04 22.26
CA LYS A 401 -10.78 -31.90 23.02
C LYS A 401 -12.01 -31.21 22.39
N LEU A 402 -12.50 -31.66 21.24
CA LEU A 402 -13.53 -30.95 20.47
C LEU A 402 -14.81 -31.76 20.28
N TYR A 403 -14.71 -33.06 19.97
CA TYR A 403 -15.87 -33.87 19.60
C TYR A 403 -15.61 -35.37 19.80
N ILE A 404 -16.60 -36.10 20.30
CA ILE A 404 -16.64 -37.57 20.34
C ILE A 404 -17.95 -38.01 19.67
N ASN A 405 -17.88 -38.99 18.79
CA ASN A 405 -19.04 -39.56 18.13
C ASN A 405 -19.79 -40.50 19.09
N LYS A 406 -20.93 -40.03 19.61
CA LYS A 406 -21.78 -40.79 20.52
C LYS A 406 -22.78 -41.71 19.82
N THR A 407 -22.84 -41.73 18.48
CA THR A 407 -23.76 -42.59 17.72
C THR A 407 -23.18 -43.97 17.43
N LEU A 408 -21.96 -44.25 17.86
CA LEU A 408 -21.27 -45.50 17.55
C LEU A 408 -21.85 -46.68 18.33
N GLY A 409 -22.50 -46.43 19.47
CA GLY A 409 -23.11 -47.47 20.30
C GLY A 409 -22.83 -47.31 21.79
N LYS A 410 -23.23 -48.31 22.57
CA LYS A 410 -23.06 -48.34 24.04
C LYS A 410 -22.55 -49.69 24.57
N ASP A 411 -22.58 -50.74 23.76
CA ASP A 411 -22.39 -52.12 24.25
C ASP A 411 -20.93 -52.43 24.59
N ASN A 412 -19.98 -51.89 23.82
CA ASN A 412 -18.54 -52.10 24.00
C ASN A 412 -17.83 -50.75 24.14
N PHE A 413 -16.57 -50.79 24.59
CA PHE A 413 -15.73 -49.59 24.64
C PHE A 413 -14.28 -49.86 24.28
N ILE A 414 -13.60 -48.82 23.81
CA ILE A 414 -12.16 -48.78 23.61
C ILE A 414 -11.62 -47.44 24.10
N TYR A 415 -10.37 -47.42 24.55
CA TYR A 415 -9.65 -46.17 24.80
C TYR A 415 -8.80 -45.79 23.59
N LEU A 416 -8.96 -44.55 23.15
CA LEU A 416 -8.06 -43.92 22.17
C LEU A 416 -7.18 -42.92 22.89
N GLY A 417 -5.88 -42.98 22.64
CA GLY A 417 -4.88 -42.07 23.17
C GLY A 417 -4.10 -41.39 22.05
N ILE A 418 -3.79 -40.11 22.19
CA ILE A 418 -2.86 -39.42 21.31
C ILE A 418 -1.64 -39.00 22.11
N GLN A 419 -0.48 -39.47 21.64
CA GLN A 419 0.81 -39.00 22.08
C GLN A 419 1.32 -37.93 21.12
N TYR A 420 1.52 -36.72 21.62
CA TYR A 420 2.28 -35.69 20.91
C TYR A 420 3.74 -35.86 21.28
N ASN A 421 4.61 -35.90 20.27
CA ASN A 421 6.06 -35.91 20.47
C ASN A 421 6.61 -34.52 20.76
#